data_AF-A0A6G0Q8F4-F1
#
_entry.id   AF-A0A6G0Q8F4-F1
#
_cell.length_a   1.000
_cell.length_b   1.000
_cell.length_c   1.000
_cell.angle_alpha   90.00
_cell.angle_beta   90.00
_cell.angle_gamma   90.00
#
_symmetry.space_group_name_H-M   'P 1'
#
loop_
_entity.id
_entity.type
_entity.pdbx_description
1 polymer ?
#
loop_
_entity_poly.entity_id
_entity_poly.type
_entity_poly.pdbx_seq_one_letter_code
_entity_poly.pdbx_strand_id
1 'polypeptide(L)'
;MEVLQHAAVGAVVAGGGLAAAQSLISRRLKAPSSLALSLGSFVGVFRLLEATGRKLAARNGQRTLNASQAAAVAAAVALVLLDAERKTVVVSYAVVEAVLGLTKDFTSLADLKHIDFPLGALAAGPLIDSWIYESDAIARSQLAALDSFCQLPSSVLRRMRDEIPSGKLVSRCDVFHRGRTCAQFHRDYFVKGMTFAIRLYVPIYAVSVLVPKYKRWLWGPRPPLGPLVVRYLRTCCCLTMLYQVPLGFSCLSPSDRHRATVKMAGALTTLAFLAEHEHRRSSVMKAVGVYTTGTVATRIVAALGVPPKAVKLGQLVLFSAAMAVIFQRASPSSSRVARLLYGCIDKPAATGDDAQKDVS
;
A
#
# COMPACT_ATOMS: atom_id res chain seq x y z
N MET A 1 8.95 -33.60 -14.27
CA MET A 1 9.73 -33.20 -13.08
C MET A 1 10.15 -31.73 -13.08
N GLU A 2 10.66 -31.18 -14.18
CA GLU A 2 11.17 -29.79 -14.24
C GLU A 2 10.18 -28.70 -13.78
N VAL A 3 8.89 -28.81 -14.14
CA VAL A 3 7.87 -27.80 -13.77
C VAL A 3 7.63 -27.77 -12.25
N LEU A 4 7.59 -28.95 -11.62
CA LEU A 4 7.42 -29.09 -10.17
C LEU A 4 8.65 -28.55 -9.43
N GLN A 5 9.85 -28.81 -9.94
CA GLN A 5 11.08 -28.24 -9.39
C GLN A 5 11.11 -26.71 -9.52
N HIS A 6 10.71 -26.15 -10.67
CA HIS A 6 10.64 -24.69 -10.87
C HIS A 6 9.64 -23.99 -9.93
N ALA A 7 8.49 -24.63 -9.71
CA ALA A 7 7.47 -24.17 -8.77
C ALA A 7 7.96 -24.26 -7.32
N ALA A 8 8.57 -25.38 -6.92
CA ALA A 8 9.11 -25.59 -5.58
C ALA A 8 10.22 -24.59 -5.25
N VAL A 9 11.16 -24.36 -6.19
CA VAL A 9 12.22 -23.35 -6.02
C VAL A 9 11.62 -21.95 -5.85
N GLY A 10 10.61 -21.59 -6.64
CA GLY A 10 9.92 -20.30 -6.51
C GLY A 10 9.25 -20.13 -5.15
N ALA A 11 8.55 -21.15 -4.68
CA ALA A 11 7.88 -21.15 -3.38
C ALA A 11 8.88 -21.03 -2.21
N VAL A 12 9.99 -21.78 -2.28
CA VAL A 12 11.05 -21.76 -1.25
C VAL A 12 11.79 -20.43 -1.25
N VAL A 13 12.11 -19.85 -2.40
CA VAL A 13 12.79 -18.55 -2.46
C VAL A 13 11.89 -17.43 -1.92
N ALA A 14 10.63 -17.40 -2.34
CA ALA A 14 9.70 -16.34 -1.93
C ALA A 14 9.26 -16.47 -0.45
N GLY A 15 8.87 -17.67 -0.01
CA GLY A 15 8.44 -17.92 1.37
C GLY A 15 9.62 -18.03 2.35
N GLY A 16 10.68 -18.75 1.96
CA GLY A 16 11.87 -18.95 2.76
C GLY A 16 12.69 -17.67 2.96
N GLY A 17 12.79 -16.80 1.94
CA GLY A 17 13.44 -15.49 2.09
C GLY A 17 12.77 -14.62 3.15
N LEU A 18 11.44 -14.63 3.19
CA LEU A 18 10.67 -13.87 4.19
C LEU A 18 10.75 -14.49 5.59
N ALA A 19 10.70 -15.83 5.69
CA ALA A 19 10.88 -16.54 6.96
C ALA A 19 12.31 -16.36 7.55
N ALA A 20 13.33 -16.33 6.69
CA ALA A 20 14.71 -16.04 7.08
C ALA A 20 14.84 -14.60 7.60
N ALA A 21 14.29 -13.61 6.90
CA ALA A 21 14.27 -12.22 7.36
C ALA A 21 13.57 -12.08 8.73
N GLN A 22 12.45 -12.77 8.93
CA GLN A 22 11.74 -12.79 10.21
C GLN A 22 12.56 -13.40 11.34
N SER A 23 13.27 -14.49 11.06
CA SER A 23 14.14 -15.15 12.03
C SER A 23 15.35 -14.28 12.40
N LEU A 24 15.92 -13.57 11.41
CA LEU A 24 17.01 -12.61 11.62
C LEU A 24 16.57 -11.41 12.46
N ILE A 25 15.43 -10.79 12.13
CA ILE A 25 14.89 -9.64 12.88
C ILE A 25 14.57 -10.03 14.32
N SER A 26 14.00 -11.21 14.52
CA SER A 26 13.68 -11.71 15.87
C SER A 26 14.84 -12.37 16.60
N ARG A 27 16.01 -12.48 15.94
CA ARG A 27 17.22 -13.18 16.42
C ARG A 27 16.93 -14.60 16.95
N ARG A 28 15.88 -15.25 16.45
CA ARG A 28 15.41 -16.58 16.86
C ARG A 28 14.84 -17.29 15.65
N LEU A 29 15.09 -18.59 15.54
CA LEU A 29 14.42 -19.43 14.56
C LEU A 29 12.93 -19.45 14.85
N LYS A 30 12.11 -19.00 13.90
CA LYS A 30 10.65 -19.02 13.99
C LYS A 30 10.07 -19.84 12.85
N ALA A 31 8.96 -20.52 13.14
CA ALA A 31 8.15 -21.13 12.11
C ALA A 31 7.73 -20.07 11.07
N PRO A 32 7.58 -20.44 9.78
CA PRO A 32 7.19 -19.52 8.74
C PRO A 32 5.83 -18.89 9.06
N SER A 33 5.76 -17.57 9.02
CA SER A 33 4.51 -16.84 9.23
C SER A 33 3.46 -17.17 8.16
N SER A 34 2.19 -16.93 8.47
CA SER A 34 1.09 -17.02 7.48
C SER A 34 1.35 -16.19 6.23
N LEU A 35 2.03 -15.05 6.36
CA LEU A 35 2.43 -14.21 5.23
C LEU A 35 3.52 -14.87 4.38
N ALA A 36 4.51 -15.51 5.00
CA ALA A 36 5.54 -16.27 4.29
C ALA A 36 4.95 -17.47 3.54
N LEU A 37 4.04 -18.20 4.18
CA LEU A 37 3.35 -19.34 3.58
C LEU A 37 2.43 -18.91 2.42
N SER A 38 1.64 -17.85 2.63
CA SER A 38 0.78 -17.27 1.59
C SER A 38 1.58 -16.83 0.37
N LEU A 39 2.68 -16.09 0.57
CA LEU A 39 3.55 -15.64 -0.51
C LEU A 39 4.22 -16.82 -1.25
N GLY A 40 4.76 -17.79 -0.50
CA GLY A 40 5.36 -18.99 -1.08
C GLY A 40 4.36 -19.81 -1.89
N SER A 41 3.14 -20.01 -1.37
CA SER A 41 2.08 -20.71 -2.07
C SER A 41 1.63 -19.99 -3.35
N PHE A 42 1.55 -18.65 -3.32
CA PHE A 42 1.17 -17.86 -4.48
C PHE A 42 2.19 -18.11 -5.61
N VAL A 43 3.47 -17.92 -5.32
CA VAL A 43 4.54 -18.08 -6.32
C VAL A 43 4.64 -19.53 -6.82
N GLY A 44 4.52 -20.50 -5.92
CA GLY A 44 4.56 -21.92 -6.28
C GLY A 44 3.40 -22.33 -7.20
N VAL A 45 2.16 -22.04 -6.81
CA VAL A 45 0.97 -22.38 -7.60
C VAL A 45 0.96 -21.62 -8.93
N PHE A 46 1.32 -20.33 -8.90
CA PHE A 46 1.40 -19.51 -10.11
C PHE A 46 2.38 -20.11 -11.12
N ARG A 47 3.61 -20.40 -10.69
CA ARG A 47 4.65 -20.99 -11.57
C ARG A 47 4.27 -22.38 -12.07
N LEU A 48 3.65 -23.20 -11.24
CA LEU A 48 3.17 -24.53 -11.63
C LEU A 48 2.15 -24.43 -12.76
N LEU A 49 1.11 -23.61 -12.58
CA LEU A 49 0.02 -23.47 -13.55
C LEU A 49 0.48 -22.78 -14.83
N GLU A 50 1.27 -21.70 -14.71
CA GLU A 50 1.75 -20.93 -15.85
C GLU A 50 2.75 -21.75 -16.70
N ALA A 51 3.69 -22.47 -16.07
CA ALA A 51 4.64 -23.32 -16.82
C ALA A 51 3.96 -24.54 -17.43
N THR A 52 2.94 -25.09 -16.77
CA THR A 52 2.12 -26.19 -17.33
C THR A 52 1.32 -25.71 -18.54
N GLY A 53 0.68 -24.55 -18.45
CA GLY A 53 -0.02 -23.90 -19.57
C GLY A 53 0.91 -23.62 -20.75
N ARG A 54 2.12 -23.08 -20.50
CA ARG A 54 3.12 -22.89 -21.56
C ARG A 54 3.53 -24.19 -22.25
N LYS A 55 3.80 -25.26 -21.48
CA LYS A 55 4.19 -26.57 -22.05
C LYS A 55 3.06 -27.22 -22.86
N LEU A 56 1.80 -27.06 -22.43
CA LEU A 56 0.62 -27.57 -23.14
C LEU A 56 0.32 -26.77 -24.41
N ALA A 57 0.42 -25.45 -24.36
CA ALA A 57 0.23 -24.59 -25.53
C ALA A 57 1.26 -24.87 -26.63
N ALA A 58 2.52 -25.10 -26.25
CA ALA A 58 3.59 -25.48 -27.18
C ALA A 58 3.39 -26.86 -27.82
N ARG A 59 2.62 -27.76 -27.18
CA ARG A 59 2.37 -29.13 -27.68
C ARG A 59 1.11 -29.25 -28.52
N ASN A 60 0.04 -28.54 -28.17
CA ASN A 60 -1.29 -28.77 -28.75
C ASN A 60 -1.83 -27.60 -29.58
N GLY A 61 -1.09 -26.49 -29.72
CA GLY A 61 -1.57 -25.29 -30.45
C GLY A 61 -2.78 -24.58 -29.82
N GLN A 62 -3.36 -25.14 -28.75
CA GLN A 62 -4.47 -24.57 -27.99
C GLN A 62 -3.98 -23.66 -26.87
N ARG A 63 -4.64 -22.50 -26.76
CA ARG A 63 -4.39 -21.48 -25.74
C ARG A 63 -4.86 -21.99 -24.37
N THR A 64 -3.99 -22.71 -23.67
CA THR A 64 -4.24 -23.18 -22.30
C THR A 64 -3.78 -22.14 -21.27
N LEU A 65 -4.37 -22.22 -20.07
CA LEU A 65 -4.25 -21.31 -18.91
C LEU A 65 -3.29 -20.13 -19.07
N ASN A 66 -3.83 -18.93 -19.25
CA ASN A 66 -3.03 -17.70 -19.34
C ASN A 66 -2.54 -17.26 -17.94
N ALA A 67 -1.56 -16.36 -17.90
CA ALA A 67 -0.99 -15.86 -16.64
C ALA A 67 -2.04 -15.25 -15.70
N SER A 68 -3.12 -14.65 -16.22
CA SER A 68 -4.19 -14.11 -15.39
C SER A 68 -5.01 -15.20 -14.70
N GLN A 69 -5.32 -16.30 -15.39
CA GLN A 69 -6.00 -17.46 -14.79
C GLN A 69 -5.10 -18.16 -13.75
N ALA A 70 -3.82 -18.33 -14.04
CA ALA A 70 -2.86 -18.88 -13.09
C ALA A 70 -2.75 -18.00 -11.82
N ALA A 71 -2.72 -16.68 -11.99
CA ALA A 71 -2.69 -15.73 -10.87
C ALA A 71 -3.98 -15.76 -10.04
N ALA A 72 -5.16 -15.93 -10.67
CA ALA A 72 -6.42 -16.05 -9.97
C ALA A 72 -6.45 -17.28 -9.05
N VAL A 73 -6.02 -18.43 -9.54
CA VAL A 73 -5.99 -19.67 -8.74
C VAL A 73 -4.94 -19.57 -7.63
N ALA A 74 -3.75 -19.05 -7.95
CA ALA A 74 -2.70 -18.81 -6.95
C ALA A 74 -3.16 -17.84 -5.85
N ALA A 75 -3.92 -16.80 -6.21
CA ALA A 75 -4.49 -15.83 -5.27
C ALA A 75 -5.49 -16.49 -4.31
N ALA A 76 -6.37 -17.37 -4.80
CA ALA A 76 -7.30 -18.10 -3.96
C ALA A 76 -6.57 -18.95 -2.90
N VAL A 77 -5.55 -19.72 -3.32
CA VAL A 77 -4.73 -20.53 -2.40
C VAL A 77 -4.00 -19.65 -1.38
N ALA A 78 -3.39 -18.57 -1.84
CA ALA A 78 -2.65 -17.64 -0.99
C ALA A 78 -3.55 -16.99 0.06
N LEU A 79 -4.77 -16.61 -0.29
CA LEU A 79 -5.72 -15.96 0.63
C LEU A 79 -6.28 -16.94 1.67
N VAL A 80 -6.39 -18.23 1.35
CA VAL A 80 -6.77 -19.27 2.33
C VAL A 80 -5.70 -19.38 3.43
N LEU A 81 -4.41 -19.36 3.04
CA LEU A 81 -3.28 -19.48 3.95
C LEU A 81 -2.92 -18.18 4.70
N LEU A 82 -3.43 -17.04 4.24
CA LEU A 82 -3.20 -15.76 4.89
C LEU A 82 -4.04 -15.66 6.18
N ASP A 83 -3.45 -15.04 7.21
CA ASP A 83 -4.15 -14.78 8.47
C ASP A 83 -5.28 -13.77 8.31
N ALA A 84 -6.35 -13.93 9.09
CA ALA A 84 -7.60 -13.16 8.99
C ALA A 84 -7.38 -11.66 9.13
N GLU A 85 -6.49 -11.24 10.04
CA GLU A 85 -6.19 -9.82 10.28
C GLU A 85 -5.58 -9.11 9.06
N ARG A 86 -4.97 -9.87 8.13
CA ARG A 86 -4.27 -9.33 6.97
C ARG A 86 -5.09 -9.39 5.68
N LYS A 87 -6.16 -10.21 5.64
CA LYS A 87 -6.97 -10.41 4.43
C LYS A 87 -7.55 -9.11 3.94
N THR A 88 -8.18 -8.33 4.80
CA THR A 88 -8.79 -7.04 4.40
C THR A 88 -7.78 -6.12 3.74
N VAL A 89 -6.59 -5.96 4.32
CA VAL A 89 -5.55 -5.08 3.76
C VAL A 89 -5.05 -5.57 2.40
N VAL A 90 -4.80 -6.87 2.27
CA VAL A 90 -4.29 -7.47 1.03
C VAL A 90 -5.34 -7.44 -0.09
N VAL A 91 -6.60 -7.75 0.23
CA VAL A 91 -7.71 -7.68 -0.72
C VAL A 91 -7.94 -6.23 -1.16
N SER A 92 -8.00 -5.28 -0.22
CA SER A 92 -8.15 -3.85 -0.56
C SER A 92 -6.99 -3.35 -1.42
N TYR A 93 -5.76 -3.78 -1.15
CA TYR A 93 -4.61 -3.45 -2.01
C TYR A 93 -4.76 -3.98 -3.43
N ALA A 94 -5.12 -5.25 -3.59
CA ALA A 94 -5.31 -5.84 -4.91
C ALA A 94 -6.46 -5.17 -5.67
N VAL A 95 -7.57 -4.87 -4.99
CA VAL A 95 -8.71 -4.16 -5.61
C VAL A 95 -8.31 -2.78 -6.07
N VAL A 96 -7.62 -1.99 -5.24
CA VAL A 96 -7.14 -0.65 -5.63
C VAL A 96 -6.21 -0.75 -6.83
N GLU A 97 -5.28 -1.71 -6.86
CA GLU A 97 -4.40 -1.92 -8.02
C GLU A 97 -5.15 -2.33 -9.29
N ALA A 98 -6.13 -3.23 -9.17
CA ALA A 98 -6.94 -3.68 -10.28
C ALA A 98 -7.77 -2.52 -10.86
N VAL A 99 -8.40 -1.73 -9.99
CA VAL A 99 -9.17 -0.54 -10.38
C VAL A 99 -8.28 0.51 -11.03
N LEU A 100 -7.09 0.77 -10.48
CA LEU A 100 -6.11 1.69 -11.09
C LEU A 100 -5.63 1.21 -12.46
N GLY A 101 -5.46 -0.11 -12.64
CA GLY A 101 -5.16 -0.70 -13.94
C GLY A 101 -6.30 -0.53 -14.93
N LEU A 102 -7.54 -0.79 -14.51
CA LEU A 102 -8.74 -0.64 -15.33
C LEU A 102 -8.99 0.82 -15.73
N THR A 103 -8.89 1.75 -14.79
CA THR A 103 -9.19 3.18 -15.06
C THR A 103 -8.28 3.76 -16.13
N LYS A 104 -7.01 3.34 -16.20
CA LYS A 104 -6.10 3.76 -17.27
C LYS A 104 -6.61 3.44 -18.68
N ASP A 105 -7.36 2.35 -18.84
CA ASP A 105 -7.89 1.94 -20.15
C ASP A 105 -9.16 2.71 -20.52
N PHE A 106 -9.92 3.18 -19.53
CA PHE A 106 -11.26 3.76 -19.72
C PHE A 106 -11.33 5.26 -19.51
N THR A 107 -10.23 5.92 -19.14
CA THR A 107 -10.26 7.34 -18.82
C THR A 107 -9.16 8.15 -19.50
N SER A 108 -9.57 9.18 -20.24
CA SER A 108 -8.74 10.35 -20.56
C SER A 108 -8.49 11.23 -19.32
N LEU A 109 -9.12 10.90 -18.17
CA LEU A 109 -8.93 11.63 -16.90
C LEU A 109 -7.49 11.54 -16.37
N ALA A 110 -6.65 10.65 -16.90
CA ALA A 110 -5.21 10.67 -16.67
C ALA A 110 -4.55 11.99 -17.15
N ASP A 111 -5.19 12.70 -18.09
CA ASP A 111 -4.71 13.98 -18.64
C ASP A 111 -5.05 15.18 -17.74
N LEU A 112 -5.93 15.00 -16.74
CA LEU A 112 -6.26 16.04 -15.76
C LEU A 112 -5.21 16.08 -14.66
N LYS A 113 -4.27 17.01 -14.80
CA LYS A 113 -3.05 17.21 -13.99
C LYS A 113 -3.21 17.20 -12.45
N HIS A 114 -4.43 17.25 -11.92
CA HIS A 114 -4.73 17.35 -10.48
C HIS A 114 -5.94 16.54 -10.00
N ILE A 115 -6.45 15.58 -10.78
CA ILE A 115 -7.60 14.75 -10.36
C ILE A 115 -7.34 13.93 -9.09
N ASP A 116 -6.08 13.75 -8.76
CA ASP A 116 -5.64 12.99 -7.62
C ASP A 116 -5.98 13.67 -6.28
N PHE A 117 -6.12 15.00 -6.25
CA PHE A 117 -6.59 15.74 -5.07
C PHE A 117 -8.07 15.48 -4.73
N PRO A 118 -9.05 15.67 -5.63
CA PRO A 118 -10.44 15.37 -5.33
C PRO A 118 -10.66 13.88 -5.05
N LEU A 119 -9.99 12.97 -5.76
CA LEU A 119 -10.04 11.54 -5.47
C LEU A 119 -9.44 11.22 -4.09
N GLY A 120 -8.31 11.81 -3.75
CA GLY A 120 -7.71 11.72 -2.43
C GLY A 120 -8.65 12.23 -1.34
N ALA A 121 -9.40 13.30 -1.60
CA ALA A 121 -10.29 13.93 -0.63
C ALA A 121 -11.50 13.03 -0.36
N LEU A 122 -12.06 12.44 -1.43
CA LEU A 122 -13.11 11.42 -1.34
C LEU A 122 -12.67 10.18 -0.55
N ALA A 123 -11.40 9.82 -0.60
CA ALA A 123 -10.86 8.69 0.17
C ALA A 123 -10.51 9.07 1.62
N ALA A 124 -9.86 10.22 1.84
CA ALA A 124 -9.34 10.61 3.14
C ALA A 124 -10.44 11.04 4.12
N GLY A 125 -11.51 11.68 3.64
CA GLY A 125 -12.66 12.06 4.48
C GLY A 125 -13.27 10.86 5.24
N PRO A 126 -13.72 9.79 4.54
CA PRO A 126 -14.24 8.58 5.18
C PRO A 126 -13.22 7.84 6.05
N LEU A 127 -11.92 7.90 5.71
CA LEU A 127 -10.88 7.30 6.54
C LEU A 127 -10.80 7.98 7.91
N ILE A 128 -10.74 9.31 7.95
CA ILE A 128 -10.67 10.07 9.19
C ILE A 128 -12.00 10.00 9.98
N ASP A 129 -13.15 10.00 9.29
CA ASP A 129 -14.45 9.70 9.92
C ASP A 129 -14.42 8.35 10.64
N SER A 130 -13.97 7.30 9.95
CA SER A 130 -13.90 5.95 10.55
C SER A 130 -12.86 5.88 11.66
N TRP A 131 -11.76 6.62 11.57
CA TRP A 131 -10.72 6.63 12.60
C TRP A 131 -11.16 7.24 13.93
N ILE A 132 -12.13 8.17 13.89
CA ILE A 132 -12.68 8.84 15.07
C ILE A 132 -13.97 8.17 15.55
N TYR A 133 -14.91 7.88 14.65
CA TYR A 133 -16.26 7.42 15.01
C TYR A 133 -16.40 5.89 15.03
N GLU A 134 -15.58 5.16 14.28
CA GLU A 134 -15.77 3.73 14.03
C GLU A 134 -14.40 3.02 14.03
N SER A 135 -13.56 3.31 15.03
CA SER A 135 -12.18 2.81 15.09
C SER A 135 -12.10 1.28 15.11
N ASP A 136 -13.15 0.63 15.61
CA ASP A 136 -13.28 -0.84 15.65
C ASP A 136 -13.46 -1.46 14.26
N ALA A 137 -13.93 -0.68 13.28
CA ALA A 137 -14.00 -1.11 11.88
C ALA A 137 -12.63 -1.04 11.17
N ILE A 138 -11.61 -0.45 11.80
CA ILE A 138 -10.25 -0.37 11.28
C ILE A 138 -9.44 -1.56 11.81
N ALA A 139 -8.68 -2.23 10.94
CA ALA A 139 -7.78 -3.28 11.38
C ALA A 139 -6.79 -2.75 12.44
N ARG A 140 -6.55 -3.51 13.51
CA ARG A 140 -5.70 -3.08 14.64
C ARG A 140 -4.33 -2.56 14.21
N SER A 141 -3.72 -3.21 13.22
CA SER A 141 -2.42 -2.80 12.66
C SER A 141 -2.47 -1.46 11.93
N GLN A 142 -3.56 -1.19 11.20
CA GLN A 142 -3.78 0.09 10.53
C GLN A 142 -4.10 1.20 11.54
N LEU A 143 -4.94 0.90 12.54
CA LEU A 143 -5.26 1.84 13.62
C LEU A 143 -3.98 2.24 14.39
N ALA A 144 -3.14 1.26 14.76
CA ALA A 144 -1.87 1.53 15.41
C ALA A 144 -0.92 2.37 14.53
N ALA A 145 -0.93 2.15 13.22
CA ALA A 145 -0.15 2.96 12.28
C ALA A 145 -0.67 4.42 12.22
N LEU A 146 -1.99 4.63 12.08
CA LEU A 146 -2.60 5.96 12.07
C LEU A 146 -2.32 6.72 13.38
N ASP A 147 -2.44 6.05 14.52
CA ASP A 147 -2.19 6.61 15.85
C ASP A 147 -0.72 6.99 16.02
N SER A 148 0.17 6.11 15.57
CA SER A 148 1.61 6.37 15.57
C SER A 148 1.97 7.54 14.67
N PHE A 149 1.47 7.57 13.42
CA PHE A 149 1.79 8.66 12.49
C PHE A 149 1.22 10.01 12.94
N CYS A 150 0.08 10.01 13.64
CA CYS A 150 -0.49 11.24 14.18
C CYS A 150 0.34 11.83 15.33
N GLN A 151 1.16 11.07 16.05
CA GLN A 151 2.01 11.60 17.13
C GLN A 151 1.27 12.32 18.27
N LEU A 152 -0.07 12.28 18.32
CA LEU A 152 -0.83 12.74 19.47
C LEU A 152 -0.61 11.81 20.68
N PRO A 153 -0.61 12.34 21.91
CA PRO A 153 -0.57 11.49 23.10
C PRO A 153 -1.73 10.50 23.12
N SER A 154 -1.51 9.29 23.62
CA SER A 154 -2.54 8.24 23.69
C SER A 154 -3.77 8.68 24.49
N SER A 155 -3.60 9.55 25.49
CA SER A 155 -4.72 10.15 26.25
C SER A 155 -5.57 11.08 25.38
N VAL A 156 -4.95 11.85 24.48
CA VAL A 156 -5.66 12.73 23.53
C VAL A 156 -6.39 11.90 22.48
N LEU A 157 -5.74 10.85 21.95
CA LEU A 157 -6.37 9.94 20.98
C LEU A 157 -7.59 9.22 21.58
N ARG A 158 -7.51 8.80 22.84
CA ARG A 158 -8.64 8.21 23.56
C ARG A 158 -9.77 9.22 23.74
N ARG A 159 -9.49 10.41 24.28
CA ARG A 159 -10.49 11.49 24.40
C ARG A 159 -11.11 11.87 23.06
N MET A 160 -10.32 11.88 21.98
CA MET A 160 -10.81 12.16 20.63
C MET A 160 -11.88 11.18 20.20
N ARG A 161 -11.71 9.89 20.50
CA ARG A 161 -12.68 8.84 20.16
C ARG A 161 -13.86 8.76 21.12
N ASP A 162 -13.68 9.21 22.36
CA ASP A 162 -14.75 9.16 23.36
C ASP A 162 -15.65 10.41 23.28
N GLU A 163 -15.05 11.60 23.20
CA GLU A 163 -15.75 12.88 23.36
C GLU A 163 -16.32 13.42 22.04
N ILE A 164 -15.61 13.28 20.91
CA ILE A 164 -16.10 13.79 19.62
C ILE A 164 -17.37 13.05 19.15
N PRO A 165 -17.47 11.72 19.28
CA PRO A 165 -18.69 11.00 18.94
C PRO A 165 -19.83 11.18 19.94
N SER A 166 -19.54 11.62 21.17
CA SER A 166 -20.53 11.72 22.25
C SER A 166 -21.69 12.70 21.98
N GLY A 167 -21.49 13.63 21.04
CA GLY A 167 -22.46 14.69 20.72
C GLY A 167 -22.61 15.75 21.82
N LYS A 168 -21.84 15.66 22.91
CA LYS A 168 -21.87 16.59 24.06
C LYS A 168 -20.70 17.58 24.06
N LEU A 169 -19.95 17.62 22.97
CA LEU A 169 -18.73 18.40 22.86
C LEU A 169 -19.05 19.88 22.64
N VAL A 170 -18.52 20.76 23.50
CA VAL A 170 -18.63 22.21 23.31
C VAL A 170 -17.57 22.71 22.32
N SER A 171 -16.34 22.20 22.42
CA SER A 171 -15.24 22.59 21.53
C SER A 171 -14.30 21.42 21.24
N ARG A 172 -13.84 21.32 19.99
CA ARG A 172 -12.78 20.39 19.57
C ARG A 172 -11.43 20.75 20.18
N CYS A 173 -11.18 22.02 20.48
CA CYS A 173 -9.94 22.46 21.13
C CYS A 173 -9.77 21.83 22.51
N ASP A 174 -10.86 21.65 23.27
CA ASP A 174 -10.84 21.01 24.58
C ASP A 174 -10.56 19.50 24.51
N VAL A 175 -10.73 18.88 23.35
CA VAL A 175 -10.31 17.49 23.14
C VAL A 175 -8.80 17.43 22.95
N PHE A 176 -8.29 18.26 22.02
CA PHE A 176 -6.93 18.17 21.53
C PHE A 176 -5.91 18.84 22.46
N HIS A 177 -6.22 19.98 23.07
CA HIS A 177 -5.24 20.79 23.80
C HIS A 177 -5.81 21.61 24.98
N ARG A 178 -6.41 20.93 25.97
CA ARG A 178 -6.86 21.55 27.23
C ARG A 178 -5.76 22.37 27.90
N GLY A 179 -6.08 23.62 28.25
CA GLY A 179 -5.16 24.52 28.95
C GLY A 179 -3.98 25.03 28.11
N ARG A 180 -4.05 24.92 26.77
CA ARG A 180 -3.07 25.52 25.86
C ARG A 180 -3.78 26.31 24.77
N THR A 181 -3.12 27.36 24.27
CA THR A 181 -3.63 28.08 23.09
C THR A 181 -3.41 27.25 21.83
N CYS A 182 -4.28 27.43 20.81
CA CYS A 182 -4.15 26.72 19.53
C CYS A 182 -2.76 26.92 18.91
N ALA A 183 -2.23 28.15 18.98
CA ALA A 183 -0.91 28.49 18.45
C ALA A 183 0.23 27.71 19.12
N GLN A 184 0.21 27.61 20.46
CA GLN A 184 1.20 26.83 21.21
C GLN A 184 1.10 25.34 20.85
N PHE A 185 -0.11 24.78 20.84
CA PHE A 185 -0.34 23.39 20.48
C PHE A 185 0.18 23.07 19.08
N HIS A 186 -0.19 23.87 18.07
CA HIS A 186 0.21 23.64 16.69
C HIS A 186 1.71 23.79 16.47
N ARG A 187 2.37 24.74 17.14
CA ARG A 187 3.83 24.89 17.08
C ARG A 187 4.53 23.66 17.66
N ASP A 188 4.15 23.24 18.86
CA ASP A 188 4.75 22.10 19.54
C ASP A 188 4.50 20.80 18.77
N TYR A 189 3.28 20.63 18.25
CA TYR A 189 2.89 19.50 17.42
C TYR A 189 3.70 19.44 16.13
N PHE A 190 3.89 20.57 15.44
CA PHE A 190 4.67 20.63 14.20
C PHE A 190 6.12 20.20 14.43
N VAL A 191 6.77 20.70 15.49
CA VAL A 191 8.15 20.33 15.84
C VAL A 191 8.24 18.82 16.15
N LYS A 192 7.29 18.29 16.92
CA LYS A 192 7.23 16.86 17.25
C LYS A 192 7.01 16.00 16.01
N GLY A 193 6.06 16.38 15.15
CA GLY A 193 5.74 15.70 13.91
C GLY A 193 6.93 15.66 12.94
N MET A 194 7.61 16.80 12.76
CA MET A 194 8.82 16.88 11.94
C MET A 194 9.94 16.00 12.49
N THR A 195 10.17 16.02 13.80
CA THR A 195 11.20 15.18 14.45
C THR A 195 10.92 13.69 14.25
N PHE A 196 9.67 13.28 14.40
CA PHE A 196 9.25 11.90 14.15
C PHE A 196 9.40 11.52 12.67
N ALA A 197 8.92 12.36 11.75
CA ALA A 197 9.00 12.12 10.32
C ALA A 197 10.46 11.98 9.86
N ILE A 198 11.36 12.79 10.42
CA ILE A 198 12.79 12.69 10.18
C ILE A 198 13.30 11.31 10.61
N ARG A 199 13.06 10.92 11.86
CA ARG A 199 13.52 9.61 12.38
C ARG A 199 12.96 8.44 11.58
N LEU A 200 11.71 8.54 11.11
CA LEU A 200 11.06 7.51 10.31
C LEU A 200 11.69 7.39 8.91
N TYR A 201 11.97 8.50 8.24
CA TYR A 201 12.40 8.49 6.85
C TYR A 201 13.92 8.41 6.66
N VAL A 202 14.75 8.81 7.63
CA VAL A 202 16.22 8.65 7.55
C VAL A 202 16.62 7.23 7.12
N PRO A 203 16.20 6.14 7.80
CA PRO A 203 16.64 4.80 7.42
C PRO A 203 16.11 4.39 6.04
N ILE A 204 14.88 4.79 5.70
CA ILE A 204 14.26 4.49 4.41
C ILE A 204 15.03 5.17 3.27
N TYR A 205 15.37 6.45 3.42
CA TYR A 205 16.13 7.20 2.42
C TYR A 205 17.58 6.75 2.34
N ALA A 206 18.22 6.44 3.48
CA ALA A 206 19.57 5.89 3.50
C ALA A 206 19.64 4.61 2.66
N VAL A 207 18.75 3.64 2.92
CA VAL A 207 18.69 2.39 2.14
C VAL A 207 18.33 2.66 0.67
N SER A 208 17.33 3.52 0.42
CA SER A 208 16.86 3.82 -0.94
C SER A 208 17.90 4.54 -1.81
N VAL A 209 18.86 5.24 -1.19
CA VAL A 209 19.92 5.96 -1.90
C VAL A 209 21.18 5.11 -2.01
N LEU A 210 21.55 4.41 -0.94
CA LEU A 210 22.77 3.60 -0.88
C LEU A 210 22.64 2.34 -1.73
N VAL A 211 21.53 1.62 -1.67
CA VAL A 211 21.38 0.32 -2.36
C VAL A 211 21.40 0.43 -3.90
N PRO A 212 20.66 1.35 -4.54
CA PRO A 212 20.66 1.41 -6.01
C PRO A 212 21.93 2.04 -6.59
N LYS A 213 22.62 2.88 -5.81
CA LYS A 213 23.79 3.64 -6.25
C LYS A 213 25.09 3.18 -5.58
N TYR A 214 25.12 2.02 -4.92
CA TYR A 214 26.29 1.56 -4.15
C TYR A 214 27.56 1.54 -5.02
N LYS A 215 27.46 1.10 -6.28
CA LYS A 215 28.58 1.13 -7.23
C LYS A 215 29.05 2.54 -7.55
N ARG A 216 28.14 3.51 -7.74
CA ARG A 216 28.49 4.93 -7.95
C ARG A 216 29.03 5.58 -6.67
N TRP A 217 28.59 5.13 -5.50
CA TRP A 217 29.10 5.61 -4.21
C TRP A 217 30.51 5.11 -3.92
N LEU A 218 30.83 3.88 -4.33
CA LEU A 218 32.15 3.27 -4.14
C LEU A 218 33.14 3.63 -5.26
N TRP A 219 32.68 3.77 -6.51
CA TRP A 219 33.55 3.83 -7.70
C TRP A 219 33.21 4.96 -8.69
N GLY A 220 32.30 5.89 -8.35
CA GLY A 220 31.86 6.94 -9.28
C GLY A 220 31.68 8.32 -8.62
N PRO A 221 31.30 9.34 -9.40
CA PRO A 221 31.00 10.66 -8.86
C PRO A 221 29.81 10.60 -7.91
N ARG A 222 30.00 11.15 -6.70
CA ARG A 222 28.98 11.14 -5.65
C ARG A 222 27.73 11.89 -6.13
N PRO A 223 26.51 11.35 -5.87
CA PRO A 223 25.29 12.03 -6.27
C PRO A 223 25.12 13.36 -5.51
N PRO A 224 24.56 14.41 -6.16
CA PRO A 224 24.33 15.68 -5.50
C PRO A 224 23.33 15.52 -4.34
N LEU A 225 23.77 15.87 -3.13
CA LEU A 225 23.01 15.67 -1.90
C LEU A 225 21.89 16.72 -1.71
N GLY A 226 22.05 17.93 -2.24
CA GLY A 226 21.08 19.03 -2.08
C GLY A 226 19.66 18.67 -2.52
N PRO A 227 19.44 18.25 -3.79
CA PRO A 227 18.10 17.84 -4.26
C PRO A 227 17.52 16.66 -3.47
N LEU A 228 18.38 15.78 -2.96
CA LEU A 228 17.97 14.65 -2.14
C LEU A 228 17.44 15.11 -0.78
N VAL A 229 18.16 16.03 -0.12
CA VAL A 229 17.76 16.63 1.15
C VAL A 229 16.46 17.40 0.99
N VAL A 230 16.31 18.20 -0.07
CA VAL A 230 15.06 18.92 -0.35
C VAL A 230 13.88 17.95 -0.53
N ARG A 231 14.05 16.88 -1.32
CA ARG A 231 13.01 15.86 -1.51
C ARG A 231 12.67 15.15 -0.20
N TYR A 232 13.66 14.91 0.64
CA TYR A 232 13.50 14.30 1.95
C TYR A 232 12.74 15.23 2.93
N LEU A 233 13.09 16.52 3.00
CA LEU A 233 12.41 17.49 3.86
C LEU A 233 10.97 17.72 3.42
N ARG A 234 10.71 17.78 2.11
CA ARG A 234 9.35 17.84 1.54
C ARG A 234 8.48 16.69 1.99
N THR A 235 9.03 15.47 1.95
CA THR A 235 8.38 14.27 2.49
C THR A 235 8.07 14.39 3.99
N CYS A 236 9.01 14.88 4.79
CA CYS A 236 8.82 15.01 6.24
C CYS A 236 7.74 16.05 6.54
N CYS A 237 7.77 17.16 5.80
CA CYS A 237 6.76 18.20 5.82
C CYS A 237 5.38 17.64 5.42
N CYS A 238 5.30 16.87 4.34
CA CYS A 238 4.05 16.23 3.90
C CYS A 238 3.44 15.37 5.01
N LEU A 239 4.23 14.47 5.62
CA LEU A 239 3.73 13.63 6.72
C LEU A 239 3.24 14.45 7.91
N THR A 240 3.95 15.52 8.25
CA THR A 240 3.54 16.42 9.34
C THR A 240 2.25 17.16 9.00
N MET A 241 2.14 17.67 7.76
CA MET A 241 0.99 18.43 7.28
C MET A 241 -0.26 17.57 7.12
N LEU A 242 -0.13 16.26 6.87
CA LEU A 242 -1.25 15.32 6.80
C LEU A 242 -2.12 15.35 8.06
N TYR A 243 -1.53 15.64 9.22
CA TYR A 243 -2.24 15.74 10.49
C TYR A 243 -2.34 17.17 11.02
N GLN A 244 -1.36 18.03 10.71
CA GLN A 244 -1.42 19.44 11.12
C GLN A 244 -2.59 20.19 10.47
N VAL A 245 -2.84 19.98 9.17
CA VAL A 245 -3.94 20.62 8.43
C VAL A 245 -5.32 20.26 9.01
N PRO A 246 -5.69 18.98 9.19
CA PRO A 246 -7.00 18.63 9.75
C PRO A 246 -7.16 19.08 11.19
N LEU A 247 -6.10 19.04 12.01
CA LEU A 247 -6.13 19.56 13.38
C LEU A 247 -6.34 21.09 13.39
N GLY A 248 -5.64 21.81 12.51
CA GLY A 248 -5.79 23.26 12.38
C GLY A 248 -7.19 23.65 11.94
N PHE A 249 -7.73 22.97 10.93
CA PHE A 249 -9.11 23.16 10.50
C PHE A 249 -10.12 22.85 11.63
N SER A 250 -9.86 21.80 12.42
CA SER A 250 -10.72 21.43 13.56
C SER A 250 -10.77 22.50 14.64
N CYS A 251 -9.67 23.24 14.85
CA CYS A 251 -9.60 24.35 15.80
C CYS A 251 -10.24 25.64 15.25
N LEU A 252 -10.15 25.88 13.94
CA LEU A 252 -10.70 27.06 13.30
C LEU A 252 -12.19 26.97 12.97
N SER A 253 -12.71 25.75 12.81
CA SER A 253 -14.14 25.53 12.56
C SER A 253 -14.92 25.68 13.87
N PRO A 254 -15.89 26.60 13.98
CA PRO A 254 -16.77 26.70 15.15
C PRO A 254 -18.03 25.81 15.02
N SER A 255 -18.10 24.92 14.03
CA SER A 255 -19.34 24.18 13.75
C SER A 255 -19.66 23.11 14.79
N ASP A 256 -20.91 23.11 15.25
CA ASP A 256 -21.52 22.07 16.10
C ASP A 256 -21.75 20.74 15.35
N ARG A 257 -21.64 20.76 14.01
CA ARG A 257 -21.73 19.54 13.18
C ARG A 257 -20.39 18.80 13.17
N HIS A 258 -19.97 18.29 14.33
CA HIS A 258 -18.64 17.70 14.52
C HIS A 258 -18.29 16.62 13.50
N ARG A 259 -19.24 15.74 13.16
CA ARG A 259 -18.99 14.67 12.18
C ARG A 259 -18.74 15.20 10.76
N ALA A 260 -19.47 16.24 10.36
CA ALA A 260 -19.25 16.89 9.07
C ALA A 260 -17.90 17.62 9.03
N THR A 261 -17.55 18.31 10.12
CA THR A 261 -16.23 18.94 10.28
C THR A 261 -15.11 17.90 10.21
N VAL A 262 -15.27 16.73 10.84
CA VAL A 262 -14.29 15.64 10.79
C VAL A 262 -14.11 15.11 9.36
N LYS A 263 -15.20 14.89 8.61
CA LYS A 263 -15.12 14.48 7.20
C LYS A 263 -14.42 15.53 6.34
N MET A 264 -14.74 16.81 6.55
CA MET A 264 -14.10 17.91 5.83
C MET A 264 -12.63 18.06 6.20
N ALA A 265 -12.27 17.95 7.47
CA ALA A 265 -10.88 17.92 7.95
C ALA A 265 -10.12 16.76 7.26
N GLY A 266 -10.75 15.58 7.19
CA GLY A 266 -10.23 14.44 6.46
C GLY A 266 -9.98 14.73 4.98
N ALA A 267 -10.92 15.36 4.29
CA ALA A 267 -10.74 15.79 2.90
C ALA A 267 -9.57 16.77 2.74
N LEU A 268 -9.44 17.74 3.66
CA LEU A 268 -8.39 18.75 3.66
C LEU A 268 -6.98 18.18 3.92
N THR A 269 -6.85 16.97 4.45
CA THR A 269 -5.54 16.30 4.55
C THR A 269 -4.85 16.18 3.19
N THR A 270 -5.60 16.14 2.08
CA THR A 270 -5.03 16.11 0.73
C THR A 270 -4.22 17.34 0.37
N LEU A 271 -4.45 18.48 1.01
CA LEU A 271 -3.63 19.69 0.82
C LEU A 271 -2.17 19.44 1.22
N ALA A 272 -1.91 18.51 2.14
CA ALA A 272 -0.55 18.10 2.51
C ALA A 272 0.23 17.50 1.33
N PHE A 273 -0.47 16.93 0.32
CA PHE A 273 0.17 16.38 -0.88
C PHE A 273 0.72 17.45 -1.81
N LEU A 274 0.34 18.72 -1.66
CA LEU A 274 0.98 19.83 -2.39
C LEU A 274 2.46 19.98 -2.04
N ALA A 275 2.87 19.55 -0.83
CA ALA A 275 4.27 19.56 -0.42
C ALA A 275 5.07 18.36 -0.97
N GLU A 276 4.40 17.30 -1.43
CA GLU A 276 5.03 16.03 -1.81
C GLU A 276 5.37 15.97 -3.30
N HIS A 277 6.41 15.20 -3.63
CA HIS A 277 6.75 14.97 -5.04
C HIS A 277 5.72 14.05 -5.71
N GLU A 278 5.34 14.34 -6.96
CA GLU A 278 4.31 13.62 -7.73
C GLU A 278 4.44 12.08 -7.71
N HIS A 279 5.62 11.54 -8.03
CA HIS A 279 5.88 10.09 -7.94
C HIS A 279 5.55 9.48 -6.57
N ARG A 280 5.80 10.20 -5.49
CA ARG A 280 5.56 9.70 -4.13
C ARG A 280 4.11 9.93 -3.69
N ARG A 281 3.51 11.05 -4.10
CA ARG A 281 2.08 11.37 -3.91
C ARG A 281 1.19 10.20 -4.33
N SER A 282 1.41 9.62 -5.51
CA SER A 282 0.67 8.44 -5.99
C SER A 282 0.75 7.23 -5.04
N SER A 283 1.94 6.94 -4.50
CA SER A 283 2.13 5.83 -3.55
C SER A 283 1.40 6.07 -2.23
N VAL A 284 1.42 7.30 -1.72
CA VAL A 284 0.75 7.66 -0.46
C VAL A 284 -0.77 7.62 -0.64
N MET A 285 -1.30 8.20 -1.73
CA MET A 285 -2.75 8.16 -2.01
C MET A 285 -3.26 6.74 -2.21
N LYS A 286 -2.46 5.86 -2.83
CA LYS A 286 -2.79 4.44 -2.92
C LYS A 286 -2.92 3.81 -1.53
N ALA A 287 -2.00 4.10 -0.60
CA ALA A 287 -2.11 3.62 0.77
C ALA A 287 -3.37 4.14 1.47
N VAL A 288 -3.71 5.43 1.31
CA VAL A 288 -4.97 6.01 1.80
C VAL A 288 -6.17 5.26 1.21
N GLY A 289 -6.19 5.06 -0.11
CA GLY A 289 -7.25 4.31 -0.80
C GLY A 289 -7.41 2.89 -0.25
N VAL A 290 -6.31 2.17 0.00
CA VAL A 290 -6.36 0.83 0.59
C VAL A 290 -7.00 0.84 1.97
N TYR A 291 -6.64 1.80 2.82
CA TYR A 291 -7.21 1.89 4.17
C TYR A 291 -8.69 2.25 4.10
N THR A 292 -9.06 3.24 3.28
CA THR A 292 -10.46 3.63 3.09
C THR A 292 -11.32 2.49 2.52
N THR A 293 -10.85 1.80 1.48
CA THR A 293 -11.60 0.67 0.89
C THR A 293 -11.85 -0.43 1.92
N GLY A 294 -10.83 -0.77 2.73
CA GLY A 294 -10.97 -1.80 3.76
C GLY A 294 -11.96 -1.42 4.86
N THR A 295 -11.89 -0.18 5.35
CA THR A 295 -12.79 0.30 6.42
C THR A 295 -14.21 0.46 5.91
N VAL A 296 -14.42 1.08 4.75
CA VAL A 296 -15.75 1.24 4.14
C VAL A 296 -16.38 -0.11 3.83
N ALA A 297 -15.62 -1.08 3.30
CA ALA A 297 -16.14 -2.42 3.05
C ALA A 297 -16.59 -3.11 4.35
N THR A 298 -15.80 -2.98 5.43
CA THR A 298 -16.15 -3.54 6.74
C THR A 298 -17.44 -2.93 7.29
N ARG A 299 -17.61 -1.62 7.15
CA ARG A 299 -18.83 -0.89 7.54
C ARG A 299 -20.05 -1.34 6.74
N ILE A 300 -19.92 -1.47 5.42
CA ILE A 300 -21.00 -1.94 4.54
C ILE A 300 -21.40 -3.37 4.90
N VAL A 301 -20.43 -4.26 5.11
CA VAL A 301 -20.66 -5.65 5.53
C VAL A 301 -21.43 -5.70 6.85
N ALA A 302 -21.03 -4.88 7.83
CA ALA A 302 -21.70 -4.79 9.12
C ALA A 302 -23.12 -4.24 8.99
N ALA A 303 -23.31 -3.15 8.23
CA ALA A 303 -24.62 -2.51 8.02
C ALA A 303 -25.61 -3.43 7.29
N LEU A 304 -25.13 -4.24 6.35
CA LEU A 304 -25.95 -5.20 5.59
C LEU A 304 -26.12 -6.55 6.30
N GLY A 305 -25.47 -6.76 7.46
CA GLY A 305 -25.56 -8.02 8.20
C GLY A 305 -25.02 -9.22 7.42
N VAL A 306 -24.03 -9.03 6.55
CA VAL A 306 -23.55 -10.09 5.65
C VAL A 306 -22.92 -11.23 6.46
N PRO A 307 -23.33 -12.49 6.25
CA PRO A 307 -22.84 -13.60 7.06
C PRO A 307 -21.33 -13.83 6.83
N PRO A 308 -20.56 -14.23 7.87
CA PRO A 308 -19.11 -14.38 7.77
C PRO A 308 -18.64 -15.33 6.66
N LYS A 309 -19.44 -16.35 6.32
CA LYS A 309 -19.16 -17.27 5.21
C LYS A 309 -19.21 -16.55 3.85
N ALA A 310 -20.21 -15.69 3.64
CA ALA A 310 -20.33 -14.89 2.42
C ALA A 310 -19.22 -13.84 2.32
N VAL A 311 -18.82 -13.23 3.44
CA VAL A 311 -17.66 -12.31 3.47
C VAL A 311 -16.39 -13.02 3.04
N LYS A 312 -16.11 -14.21 3.58
CA LYS A 312 -14.93 -15.01 3.19
C LYS A 312 -14.96 -15.39 1.70
N LEU A 313 -16.11 -15.83 1.19
CA LEU A 313 -16.26 -16.16 -0.23
C LEU A 313 -16.10 -14.92 -1.11
N GLY A 314 -16.71 -13.81 -0.74
CA GLY A 314 -16.59 -12.53 -1.44
C GLY A 314 -15.15 -12.02 -1.49
N GLN A 315 -14.42 -12.09 -0.37
CA GLN A 315 -12.99 -11.76 -0.34
C GLN A 315 -12.17 -12.64 -1.28
N LEU A 316 -12.46 -13.95 -1.34
CA LEU A 316 -11.76 -14.88 -2.22
C LEU A 316 -12.04 -14.60 -3.70
N VAL A 317 -13.29 -14.40 -4.07
CA VAL A 317 -13.69 -14.05 -5.44
C VAL A 317 -13.07 -12.72 -5.85
N LEU A 318 -13.21 -11.69 -5.01
CA LEU A 318 -12.72 -10.35 -5.28
C LEU A 318 -11.19 -10.31 -5.41
N PHE A 319 -10.47 -11.00 -4.53
CA PHE A 319 -9.00 -11.08 -4.61
C PHE A 319 -8.54 -11.82 -5.86
N SER A 320 -9.19 -12.94 -6.20
CA SER A 320 -8.85 -13.72 -7.39
C SER A 320 -9.10 -12.94 -8.67
N ALA A 321 -10.25 -12.25 -8.76
CA ALA A 321 -10.59 -11.38 -9.88
C ALA A 321 -9.62 -10.20 -10.01
N ALA A 322 -9.29 -9.53 -8.89
CA ALA A 322 -8.34 -8.44 -8.87
C ALA A 322 -6.94 -8.88 -9.35
N MET A 323 -6.46 -10.03 -8.87
CA MET A 323 -5.18 -10.59 -9.31
C MET A 323 -5.20 -10.99 -10.78
N ALA A 324 -6.29 -11.54 -11.29
CA ALA A 324 -6.44 -11.81 -12.73
C ALA A 324 -6.31 -10.52 -13.55
N VAL A 325 -6.99 -9.46 -13.14
CA VAL A 325 -6.96 -8.14 -13.78
C VAL A 325 -5.55 -7.53 -13.76
N ILE A 326 -4.85 -7.60 -12.62
CA ILE A 326 -3.48 -7.10 -12.48
C ILE A 326 -2.55 -7.84 -13.44
N PHE A 327 -2.65 -9.17 -13.52
CA PHE A 327 -1.79 -10.00 -14.36
C PHE A 327 -2.13 -9.94 -15.85
N GLN A 328 -3.38 -9.64 -16.19
CA GLN A 328 -3.78 -9.36 -17.58
C GLN A 328 -3.15 -8.06 -18.09
N ARG A 329 -2.89 -7.10 -17.19
CA ARG A 329 -2.37 -5.76 -17.47
C ARG A 329 -0.94 -5.54 -16.98
N ALA A 330 -0.23 -6.60 -16.61
CA ALA A 330 1.10 -6.47 -16.03
C ALA A 330 2.10 -5.97 -17.10
N SER A 331 2.25 -4.65 -17.19
CA SER A 331 3.45 -4.05 -17.78
C SER A 331 4.61 -4.31 -16.81
N PRO A 332 5.76 -4.84 -17.26
CA PRO A 332 6.90 -5.12 -16.41
C PRO A 332 7.55 -3.82 -15.92
N SER A 333 6.93 -3.14 -14.96
CA SER A 333 7.47 -1.92 -14.33
C SER A 333 8.77 -2.20 -13.55
N SER A 334 9.02 -3.46 -13.20
CA SER A 334 10.27 -3.93 -12.61
C SER A 334 10.65 -5.32 -13.15
N SER A 335 11.67 -5.35 -14.02
CA SER A 335 12.23 -6.59 -14.56
C SER A 335 12.75 -7.55 -13.48
N ARG A 336 13.00 -7.08 -12.25
CA ARG A 336 13.43 -7.91 -11.12
C ARG A 336 12.27 -8.64 -10.46
N VAL A 337 11.12 -7.99 -10.29
CA VAL A 337 9.92 -8.61 -9.71
C VAL A 337 9.33 -9.60 -10.71
N ALA A 338 9.29 -9.25 -12.00
CA ALA A 338 8.91 -10.18 -13.06
C ALA A 338 9.85 -11.41 -13.09
N ARG A 339 11.17 -11.20 -13.01
CA ARG A 339 12.15 -12.30 -12.89
C ARG A 339 11.93 -13.17 -11.67
N LEU A 340 11.68 -12.58 -10.51
CA LEU A 340 11.38 -13.33 -9.29
C LEU A 340 10.08 -14.12 -9.41
N LEU A 341 9.08 -13.58 -10.11
CA LEU A 341 7.76 -14.19 -10.19
C LEU A 341 7.72 -15.32 -11.24
N TYR A 342 8.15 -15.03 -12.46
CA TYR A 342 8.14 -15.97 -13.59
C TYR A 342 9.35 -16.92 -13.59
N GLY A 343 10.44 -16.52 -12.92
CA GLY A 343 11.69 -17.29 -12.88
C GLY A 343 12.47 -17.32 -14.20
N CYS A 344 12.08 -16.50 -15.20
CA CYS A 344 12.75 -16.43 -16.49
C CYS A 344 13.92 -15.44 -16.45
N ILE A 345 15.15 -15.94 -16.59
CA ILE A 345 16.24 -15.13 -17.14
C ILE A 345 15.95 -15.07 -18.63
N ASP A 346 15.58 -13.91 -19.16
CA ASP A 346 15.64 -13.72 -20.61
C ASP A 346 17.09 -13.98 -21.01
N LYS A 347 17.37 -15.16 -21.60
CA LYS A 347 18.48 -15.25 -22.54
C LYS A 347 18.14 -14.21 -23.60
N PRO A 348 19.04 -13.24 -23.90
CA PRO A 348 18.84 -12.39 -25.06
C PRO A 348 18.50 -13.33 -26.22
N ALA A 349 17.34 -13.11 -26.84
CA ALA A 349 17.07 -13.72 -28.12
C ALA A 349 18.29 -13.38 -28.98
N ALA A 350 19.02 -14.41 -29.40
CA ALA A 350 20.01 -14.24 -30.44
C ALA A 350 19.26 -13.59 -31.59
N THR A 351 19.57 -12.33 -31.86
CA THR A 351 19.18 -11.63 -33.07
C THR A 351 19.80 -12.43 -34.22
N GLY A 352 19.02 -13.35 -34.76
CA GLY A 352 19.21 -13.82 -36.12
C GLY A 352 18.75 -12.71 -37.03
N ASP A 353 19.64 -11.77 -37.29
CA ASP A 353 19.75 -10.98 -38.51
C ASP A 353 20.98 -10.08 -38.37
N ASP A 354 21.67 -9.88 -39.49
CA ASP A 354 22.93 -9.13 -39.68
C ASP A 354 24.24 -9.95 -39.59
N ALA A 355 24.45 -10.83 -40.57
CA ALA A 355 25.72 -10.91 -41.31
C ALA A 355 25.59 -11.81 -42.56
N GLN A 356 24.71 -11.45 -43.49
CA GLN A 356 24.85 -11.82 -44.89
C GLN A 356 25.21 -10.56 -45.69
N LYS A 357 26.44 -10.11 -45.50
CA LYS A 357 27.18 -9.27 -46.44
C LYS A 357 28.66 -9.61 -46.26
N ASP A 358 29.09 -10.63 -46.98
CA ASP A 358 30.40 -10.69 -47.61
C ASP A 358 30.34 -11.76 -48.70
N VAL A 359 31.11 -11.55 -49.76
CA VAL A 359 31.16 -12.27 -51.05
C VAL A 359 30.18 -11.77 -52.11
N SER A 360 30.54 -10.66 -52.78
CA SER A 360 30.95 -10.62 -54.20
C SER A 360 31.26 -9.18 -54.60
#